data_AF-A0A7W1UZY6-F1
#
_entry.id   AF-A0A7W1UZY6-F1
#
_cell.length_a   1.000
_cell.length_b   1.000
_cell.length_c   1.000
_cell.angle_alpha   90.00
_cell.angle_beta   90.00
_cell.angle_gamma   90.00
#
_symmetry.space_group_name_H-M   'P 1'
#
loop_
_entity.id
_entity.type
_entity.pdbx_description
1 polymer ?
#
loop_
_entity_poly.entity_id
_entity_poly.type
_entity_poly.pdbx_seq_one_letter_code
_entity_poly.pdbx_strand_id
1 'polypeptide(L)' 'MYAKAEKTIIEGAVYFDLEKDLQHRQAIKTERNKLIQMMLNEKTSGGKTQIPTKKDARDFHCDTDHLEEEGFHAHH' A
#
# COMPACT_ATOMS: atom_id res chain seq x y z
N MET A 1 23.03 -0.66 27.64
CA MET A 1 22.52 0.72 27.48
C MET A 1 22.99 1.19 26.11
N TYR A 2 22.07 1.47 25.18
CA TYR A 2 22.41 1.83 23.79
C TYR A 2 22.30 3.34 23.60
N ALA A 3 23.35 3.97 23.08
CA ALA A 3 23.31 5.38 22.74
C ALA A 3 22.47 5.56 21.47
N LYS A 4 21.43 6.41 21.54
CA LYS A 4 20.61 6.78 20.39
C LYS A 4 20.99 8.20 19.97
N ALA A 5 21.36 8.37 18.70
CA ALA A 5 21.66 9.69 18.17
C ALA A 5 20.37 10.52 18.08
N GLU A 6 20.37 11.70 18.68
CA GLU A 6 19.23 12.64 18.60
C GLU A 6 19.16 13.31 17.22
N LYS A 7 20.31 13.61 16.61
CA LYS A 7 20.43 14.22 15.28
C LYS A 7 21.59 13.61 14.49
N THR A 8 21.38 13.38 13.19
CA THR A 8 22.45 12.98 12.26
C THR A 8 22.68 14.12 11.27
N ILE A 9 23.90 14.61 11.22
CA ILE A 9 24.34 15.68 10.31
C ILE A 9 25.30 15.07 9.29
N ILE A 10 25.02 15.25 8.02
CA ILE A 10 25.87 14.82 6.90
C ILE A 10 26.21 16.08 6.10
N GLU A 11 27.50 16.38 5.93
CA GLU A 11 27.97 17.52 5.13
C GLU A 11 27.39 18.89 5.56
N GLY A 12 27.14 19.06 6.87
CA GLY A 12 26.56 20.30 7.42
C GLY A 12 25.04 20.39 7.31
N ALA A 13 24.36 19.43 6.68
CA ALA A 13 22.91 19.34 6.62
C ALA A 13 22.37 18.34 7.65
N VAL A 14 21.27 18.70 8.33
CA VAL A 14 20.58 17.80 9.25
C VAL A 14 19.77 16.78 8.44
N TYR A 15 20.25 15.54 8.39
CA TYR A 15 19.62 14.45 7.64
C TYR A 15 18.58 13.70 8.48
N PHE A 16 18.81 13.61 9.79
CA PHE A 16 17.92 12.93 10.72
C PHE A 16 17.73 13.77 11.98
N ASP A 17 16.47 13.98 12.37
CA ASP A 17 16.09 14.61 13.63
C ASP A 17 15.03 13.72 14.28
N LEU A 18 15.32 13.25 15.49
CA LEU A 18 14.47 12.30 16.20
C LEU A 18 13.08 12.87 16.51
N GLU A 19 12.98 14.16 16.83
CA GLU A 19 11.70 14.80 17.18
C GLU A 19 10.79 14.87 15.96
N LYS A 20 11.35 15.28 14.82
CA LYS A 20 10.61 15.35 13.54
C LYS A 20 10.18 13.97 13.06
N ASP A 21 11.06 12.97 13.18
CA ASP A 21 10.73 11.57 12.84
C ASP A 21 9.58 11.03 13.70
N LEU A 22 9.58 11.31 15.01
CA LEU A 22 8.47 10.92 15.89
C LEU A 22 7.14 11.57 15.48
N GLN A 23 7.15 12.86 15.17
CA GLN A 23 5.96 13.58 14.68
C GLN A 23 5.44 13.00 13.36
N HIS A 24 6.33 12.77 12.39
CA HIS A 24 5.96 12.18 11.10
C HIS A 24 5.39 10.77 11.27
N ARG A 25 6.00 9.93 12.12
CA ARG A 25 5.48 8.58 12.39
C ARG A 25 4.08 8.61 13.01
N GLN A 26 3.82 9.57 13.89
CA GLN A 26 2.49 9.78 14.48
C GLN A 26 1.45 10.16 13.41
N ALA A 27 1.81 11.08 12.51
CA ALA A 27 0.96 11.49 11.40
C ALA A 27 0.66 10.31 10.44
N ILE A 28 1.70 9.60 10.00
CA ILE A 28 1.59 8.42 9.12
C ILE A 28 0.69 7.35 9.73
N LYS A 29 0.85 7.07 11.03
CA LYS A 29 0.02 6.07 11.73
C LYS A 29 -1.46 6.48 11.72
N THR A 30 -1.74 7.76 11.92
CA THR A 30 -3.10 8.30 11.93
C THR A 30 -3.73 8.19 10.55
N GLU A 31 -3.03 8.61 9.51
CA GLU A 31 -3.50 8.52 8.12
C GLU A 31 -3.73 7.07 7.67
N ARG A 32 -2.78 6.17 8.00
CA ARG A 32 -2.90 4.75 7.69
C ARG A 32 -4.15 4.14 8.32
N ASN A 33 -4.41 4.44 9.59
CA ASN A 33 -5.61 3.96 10.27
C ASN A 33 -6.89 4.49 9.64
N LYS A 34 -6.90 5.78 9.27
CA LYS A 34 -8.04 6.41 8.58
C LYS A 34 -8.31 5.73 7.23
N LEU A 35 -7.27 5.49 6.43
CA LEU A 35 -7.41 4.83 5.13
C LEU A 35 -7.93 3.40 5.28
N ILE A 36 -7.38 2.62 6.22
CA ILE A 36 -7.85 1.25 6.51
C ILE A 36 -9.32 1.27 6.92
N GLN A 37 -9.73 2.23 7.76
CA GLN A 37 -11.11 2.36 8.19
C GLN A 37 -12.03 2.73 7.02
N MET A 38 -11.59 3.62 6.11
CA MET A 38 -12.33 3.93 4.89
C MET A 38 -12.51 2.69 4.01
N MET A 39 -11.43 1.94 3.75
CA MET A 39 -11.50 0.71 2.95
C MET A 39 -12.37 -0.37 3.61
N LEU A 40 -12.35 -0.49 4.94
CA LEU A 40 -13.20 -1.42 5.67
C LEU A 40 -14.67 -0.99 5.60
N ASN A 41 -14.96 0.30 5.78
CA ASN A 41 -16.31 0.84 5.71
C ASN A 41 -16.94 0.62 4.33
N GLU A 42 -16.20 0.90 3.24
CA GLU A 42 -16.65 0.63 1.87
C GLU A 42 -16.90 -0.85 1.61
N LYS A 43 -16.07 -1.73 2.18
CA LYS A 43 -16.28 -3.18 2.11
C LYS A 43 -17.53 -3.63 2.87
N THR A 44 -17.78 -3.06 4.05
CA THR A 44 -18.97 -3.39 4.87
C THR A 44 -20.26 -2.78 4.33
N SER A 45 -20.20 -1.68 3.58
CA SER A 45 -21.37 -1.03 2.98
C SER A 45 -21.91 -1.74 1.74
N GLY A 46 -21.45 -2.96 1.44
CA GLY A 46 -21.96 -3.77 0.34
C GLY A 46 -21.74 -3.14 -1.03
N GLY A 47 -20.71 -2.29 -1.18
CA GLY A 47 -20.29 -1.81 -2.50
C GLY A 47 -19.90 -3.00 -3.37
N LYS A 48 -20.31 -2.98 -4.65
CA LYS A 48 -20.22 -4.08 -5.64
C LYS A 48 -18.95 -4.93 -5.48
N THR A 49 -18.97 -5.91 -4.59
CA THR A 49 -17.89 -6.88 -4.45
C THR A 49 -18.04 -7.87 -5.59
N GLN A 50 -17.02 -7.91 -6.45
CA GLN A 50 -16.91 -8.97 -7.44
C GLN A 50 -16.83 -10.30 -6.70
N ILE A 51 -17.65 -11.27 -7.10
CA ILE A 51 -17.55 -12.64 -6.61
C ILE A 51 -16.12 -13.11 -6.92
N PRO A 52 -15.40 -13.77 -5.98
CA PRO A 52 -14.08 -14.30 -6.26
C PRO A 52 -14.16 -15.29 -7.43
N THR A 53 -13.75 -14.86 -8.62
CA THR A 53 -13.53 -15.74 -9.74
C THR A 53 -12.22 -16.48 -9.48
N LYS A 54 -12.25 -17.82 -9.46
CA LYS A 54 -11.02 -18.61 -9.45
C LYS A 54 -10.28 -18.27 -10.75
N LYS A 55 -9.22 -17.48 -10.66
CA LYS A 55 -8.24 -17.41 -11.73
C LYS A 55 -7.40 -18.67 -11.62
N ASP A 56 -7.37 -19.46 -12.68
CA ASP A 56 -6.45 -20.60 -12.77
C ASP A 56 -5.02 -20.13 -12.49
N ALA A 57 -4.20 -20.99 -11.91
CA ALA A 57 -2.81 -20.69 -11.61
C ALA A 57 -2.09 -20.40 -12.94
N ARG A 58 -1.94 -19.11 -13.27
CA ARG A 58 -1.13 -18.68 -14.42
C ARG A 58 0.32 -18.70 -13.96
N ASP A 59 1.18 -19.39 -14.71
CA ASP A 59 2.62 -19.28 -14.55
C ASP A 59 3.04 -17.88 -14.99
N PHE A 60 3.46 -17.05 -14.03
CA PHE A 60 3.98 -15.72 -14.29
C PHE A 60 5.48 -15.83 -14.60
N HIS A 61 5.81 -16.20 -15.84
CA HIS A 61 7.18 -16.11 -16.34
C HIS A 61 7.40 -14.74 -17.01
N CYS A 62 8.58 -14.16 -16.87
CA CYS A 62 8.96 -12.89 -17.53
C CYS A 62 8.83 -12.90 -19.07
N ASP A 63 8.53 -14.05 -19.67
CA ASP A 63 8.38 -14.24 -21.13
C ASP A 63 6.90 -14.46 -21.52
N THR A 64 5.96 -14.34 -20.59
CA THR A 64 4.52 -14.48 -20.90
C THR A 64 3.91 -13.13 -21.23
N ASP A 65 3.65 -12.90 -22.52
CA ASP A 65 2.92 -11.72 -23.00
C ASP A 65 1.47 -11.73 -22.48
N HIS A 66 1.15 -10.78 -21.60
CA HIS A 66 -0.13 -10.71 -20.86
C HIS A 66 -1.33 -10.19 -21.66
N LEU A 67 -1.32 -10.29 -23.00
CA LEU A 67 -2.31 -9.59 -23.85
C LEU A 67 -3.43 -10.46 -24.43
N GLU A 68 -3.52 -11.74 -24.06
CA GLU A 68 -4.62 -12.58 -24.53
C GLU A 68 -5.61 -12.88 -23.40
N GLU A 69 -6.87 -12.58 -23.72
CA GLU A 69 -8.13 -12.89 -23.02
C GLU A 69 -8.78 -11.80 -22.13
N GLU A 70 -8.96 -10.60 -22.68
CA GLU A 70 -10.17 -9.81 -22.42
C GLU A 70 -11.33 -10.40 -23.25
N GLY A 71 -11.97 -11.45 -22.71
CA GLY A 71 -13.02 -12.21 -23.39
C GLY A 71 -14.30 -12.37 -22.57
N PHE A 72 -14.91 -11.28 -22.09
CA PHE A 72 -16.31 -11.30 -21.66
C PHE A 72 -17.01 -9.95 -21.93
N HIS A 73 -17.28 -9.68 -23.20
CA HIS A 73 -18.36 -8.77 -23.62
C HIS A 73 -19.27 -9.53 -24.59
N ALA A 74 -20.26 -10.22 -24.03
CA ALA A 74 -21.41 -10.68 -24.79
C ALA A 74 -22.38 -9.50 -24.90
N HIS A 75 -22.36 -8.80 -26.04
CA HIS A 75 -23.48 -8.00 -26.50
C HIS A 75 -23.63 -8.13 -28.02
N HIS A 76 -24.68 -8.88 -28.38
CA HIS A 76 -25.36 -9.01 -29.67
C HIS A 76 -24.76 -9.93 -30.75
#